data_AF-A0A532AH85-F1
#
_entry.id   AF-A0A532AH85-F1
#
_cell.length_a   1.000
_cell.length_b   1.000
_cell.length_c   1.000
_cell.angle_alpha   90.00
_cell.angle_beta   90.00
_cell.angle_gamma   90.00
#
_symmetry.space_group_name_H-M   'P 1'
#
loop_
_entity.id
_entity.type
_entity.pdbx_description
1 polymer ?
#
loop_
_entity_poly.entity_id
_entity_poly.type
_entity_poly.pdbx_seq_one_letter_code
_entity_poly.pdbx_strand_id
1 'polypeptide(L)'
;RCVPVAGDHLAIVGENRKMLVFPLAEIPEMGRGKGVRLQKYKDGGVLDLKTFTLASGLSWQDSADRTFIKSREELVEWIGARASAGRMVPK
;
A
#
# COMPACT_ATOMS: atom_id res chain seq x y z
N ARG A 1 3.92 -17.07 4.98
CA ARG A 1 3.50 -17.37 3.59
C ARG A 1 4.05 -16.27 2.70
N CYS A 2 4.86 -16.59 1.69
CA CYS A 2 5.32 -15.60 0.72
C CYS A 2 4.18 -15.30 -0.26
N VAL A 3 3.99 -14.03 -0.61
CA VAL A 3 2.96 -13.60 -1.57
C VAL A 3 3.69 -13.18 -2.84
N PRO A 4 3.32 -13.71 -4.02
CA PRO A 4 3.90 -13.24 -5.27
C PRO A 4 3.57 -11.76 -5.46
N VAL A 5 4.58 -10.99 -5.83
CA VAL A 5 4.41 -9.58 -6.19
C VAL A 5 3.83 -9.52 -7.59
N ALA A 6 2.74 -8.77 -7.77
CA ALA A 6 2.13 -8.52 -9.07
C ALA A 6 1.91 -7.02 -9.29
N GLY A 7 2.20 -6.55 -10.50
CA GLY A 7 2.10 -5.13 -10.87
C GLY A 7 3.33 -4.31 -10.47
N ASP A 8 3.17 -2.99 -10.47
CA ASP A 8 4.27 -2.02 -10.35
C ASP A 8 4.19 -1.15 -9.08
N HIS A 9 3.06 -1.17 -8.36
CA HIS A 9 2.85 -0.40 -7.15
C HIS A 9 2.44 -1.25 -5.95
N LEU A 10 2.80 -0.78 -4.76
CA LEU A 10 2.34 -1.30 -3.48
C LEU A 10 1.40 -0.30 -2.83
N ALA A 11 0.22 -0.74 -2.44
CA ALA A 11 -0.65 -0.06 -1.49
C ALA A 11 -0.49 -0.70 -0.11
N ILE A 12 -0.20 0.11 0.91
CA ILE A 12 -0.08 -0.35 2.30
C ILE A 12 -1.00 0.47 3.20
N VAL A 13 -1.69 -0.21 4.12
CA VAL A 13 -2.60 0.38 5.10
C VAL A 13 -2.10 0.06 6.50
N GLY A 14 -1.98 1.08 7.33
CA GLY A 14 -1.68 0.92 8.76
C GLY A 14 -2.92 0.72 9.61
N GLU A 15 -2.73 0.19 10.81
CA GLU A 15 -3.79 0.11 11.84
C GLU A 15 -4.32 1.50 12.24
N ASN A 16 -3.50 2.54 12.06
CA ASN A 16 -3.91 3.95 12.16
C ASN A 16 -4.83 4.42 11.02
N ARG A 17 -5.29 3.49 10.18
CA ARG A 17 -6.13 3.69 9.00
C ARG A 17 -5.51 4.63 7.96
N LYS A 18 -4.19 4.77 7.92
CA LYS A 18 -3.51 5.54 6.85
C LYS A 18 -3.06 4.63 5.73
N MET A 19 -3.38 5.00 4.50
CA MET A 19 -2.90 4.38 3.28
C MET A 19 -1.73 5.16 2.68
N LEU A 20 -0.76 4.43 2.15
CA LEU A 20 0.32 4.95 1.32
C LEU A 20 0.44 4.07 0.08
N VAL A 21 0.58 4.69 -1.08
CA VAL A 21 0.84 4.01 -2.36
C VAL A 21 2.20 4.47 -2.88
N PHE A 22 3.06 3.54 -3.25
CA PHE A 22 4.38 3.86 -3.82
C PHE A 22 4.84 2.76 -4.77
N PRO A 23 5.73 3.07 -5.73
CA PRO A 23 6.21 2.09 -6.70
C PRO A 23 7.08 1.02 -6.02
N LEU A 24 6.94 -0.23 -6.47
CA LEU A 24 7.73 -1.36 -5.98
C LEU A 24 9.23 -1.18 -6.22
N ALA A 25 9.60 -0.39 -7.24
CA ALA A 25 10.98 -0.01 -7.54
C ALA A 25 11.67 0.74 -6.39
N GLU A 26 10.92 1.36 -5.46
CA GLU A 26 11.51 1.99 -4.27
C GLU A 26 11.89 0.99 -3.17
N ILE A 27 11.48 -0.28 -3.29
CA ILE A 27 11.82 -1.35 -2.36
C ILE A 27 13.10 -2.03 -2.84
N PRO A 28 14.24 -1.87 -2.14
CA PRO A 28 15.45 -2.57 -2.50
C PRO A 28 15.30 -4.08 -2.26
N GLU A 29 15.77 -4.88 -3.21
CA GLU A 29 15.87 -6.32 -3.06
C GLU A 29 16.99 -6.64 -2.05
N MET A 30 16.67 -7.42 -1.02
CA MET A 30 17.59 -7.74 0.06
C MET A 30 17.90 -9.23 0.09
N GLY A 31 19.19 -9.60 0.08
CA GLY A 31 19.61 -10.99 0.22
C GLY A 31 19.45 -11.56 1.64
N ARG A 32 19.43 -10.69 2.67
CA ARG A 32 19.14 -11.04 4.08
C ARG A 32 18.90 -9.77 4.90
N GLY A 33 18.18 -9.88 6.01
CA GLY A 33 18.00 -8.80 7.00
C GLY A 33 16.56 -8.64 7.47
N LYS A 34 16.31 -7.63 8.30
CA LYS A 34 14.97 -7.32 8.86
C LYS A 34 14.00 -6.69 7.85
N GLY A 35 14.44 -6.46 6.61
CA GLY A 35 13.68 -5.76 5.58
C GLY A 35 13.79 -4.23 5.68
N VAL A 36 13.05 -3.56 4.80
CA VAL A 36 12.98 -2.09 4.74
C VAL A 36 11.68 -1.56 5.32
N ARG A 37 11.70 -0.31 5.77
CA ARG A 37 10.48 0.38 6.19
C ARG A 37 9.62 0.71 4.96
N LEU A 38 8.37 0.24 4.98
CA LEU A 38 7.38 0.52 3.93
C LEU A 38 6.57 1.78 4.24
N GLN A 39 6.12 1.97 5.49
CA GLN A 39 5.36 3.14 5.93
C GLN A 39 5.80 3.58 7.33
N LYS A 40 5.67 4.87 7.63
CA LYS A 40 5.96 5.43 8.96
C LYS A 40 4.68 5.52 9.79
N TYR A 41 4.61 4.66 10.81
CA TYR A 41 3.59 4.72 11.85
C TYR A 41 4.10 5.51 13.05
N LYS A 42 3.20 6.27 13.70
CA LYS A 42 3.43 6.85 15.03
C LYS A 42 3.10 5.83 16.12
N ASP A 43 2.05 5.05 15.88
CA ASP A 43 1.54 3.98 16.72
C ASP A 43 0.91 2.89 15.83
N GLY A 44 0.93 1.64 16.27
CA GLY A 44 0.48 0.47 15.52
C GLY A 44 1.47 -0.02 14.45
N GLY A 45 1.02 -0.99 13.66
CA GLY A 45 1.74 -1.63 12.57
C GLY A 45 0.96 -1.65 11.26
N VAL A 46 1.27 -2.65 10.44
CA VAL A 46 0.63 -2.87 9.15
C VAL A 46 -0.69 -3.59 9.38
N LEU A 47 -1.77 -3.03 8.84
CA LEU A 47 -3.08 -3.68 8.82
C LEU A 47 -3.20 -4.61 7.61
N ASP A 48 -2.91 -4.07 6.41
CA ASP A 48 -2.99 -4.83 5.16
C ASP A 48 -2.07 -4.22 4.10
N LEU A 49 -1.66 -5.02 3.11
CA LEU A 49 -0.89 -4.56 1.97
C LEU A 49 -1.27 -5.34 0.71
N LYS A 50 -1.29 -4.64 -0.43
CA LYS A 50 -1.62 -5.22 -1.73
C LYS A 50 -0.71 -4.66 -2.80
N THR A 51 -0.20 -5.54 -3.66
CA THR A 51 0.51 -5.16 -4.88
C THR A 51 -0.47 -5.12 -6.05
N PHE A 52 -0.33 -4.12 -6.92
CA PHE A 52 -1.24 -3.92 -8.05
C PHE A 52 -0.55 -3.12 -9.16
N THR A 53 -1.15 -3.17 -10.35
CA THR A 53 -0.75 -2.34 -11.48
C THR A 53 -1.43 -0.98 -11.37
N LEU A 54 -0.68 0.13 -11.26
CA LEU A 54 -1.29 1.45 -11.05
C LEU A 54 -2.25 1.83 -12.19
N ALA A 55 -1.93 1.42 -13.42
CA ALA A 55 -2.79 1.62 -14.58
C ALA A 55 -4.14 0.88 -14.50
N SER A 56 -4.21 -0.25 -13.78
CA SER A 56 -5.43 -1.02 -13.59
C SER A 56 -6.27 -0.54 -12.39
N GLY A 57 -5.70 0.33 -11.55
CA GLY A 57 -6.32 0.78 -10.31
C GLY A 57 -6.23 -0.24 -9.18
N LEU A 58 -6.57 0.22 -7.97
CA LEU A 58 -6.58 -0.59 -6.76
C LEU A 58 -8.00 -1.06 -6.47
N SER A 59 -8.19 -2.37 -6.28
CA SER A 59 -9.44 -2.92 -5.78
C SER A 59 -9.26 -3.63 -4.44
N TRP A 60 -10.21 -3.47 -3.53
CA TRP A 60 -10.26 -4.21 -2.27
C TRP A 60 -11.70 -4.40 -1.81
N GLN A 61 -11.91 -5.39 -0.96
CA GLN A 61 -13.21 -5.67 -0.38
C GLN A 61 -13.16 -5.34 1.12
N ASP A 62 -14.20 -4.69 1.63
CA ASP A 62 -14.34 -4.49 3.08
C ASP A 62 -15.08 -5.63 3.76
N SER A 63 -15.11 -5.64 5.10
CA SER A 63 -15.79 -6.66 5.90
C SER A 63 -17.31 -6.72 5.69
N ALA A 64 -17.93 -5.71 5.07
CA ALA A 64 -19.32 -5.70 4.65
C ALA A 64 -19.53 -6.14 3.18
N ASP A 65 -18.58 -6.90 2.62
CA ASP A 65 -18.59 -7.44 1.26
C ASP A 65 -18.64 -6.40 0.12
N ARG A 66 -18.49 -5.10 0.40
CA ARG A 66 -18.45 -4.09 -0.66
C ARG A 66 -17.09 -4.09 -1.34
N THR A 67 -17.10 -4.08 -2.66
CA THR A 67 -15.89 -3.95 -3.48
C THR A 67 -15.65 -2.48 -3.79
N PHE A 68 -14.52 -1.97 -3.33
CA PHE A 68 -14.02 -0.65 -3.67
C PHE A 68 -13.06 -0.79 -4.84
N ILE A 69 -13.18 0.10 -5.83
CA ILE A 69 -12.27 0.21 -6.96
C ILE A 69 -11.86 1.67 -7.05
N LYS A 70 -10.55 1.94 -7.03
CA LYS A 70 -9.98 3.26 -7.15
C LYS A 70 -9.06 3.34 -8.34
N SER A 71 -9.34 4.29 -9.21
CA SER A 71 -8.51 4.57 -10.38
C SER A 71 -7.24 5.31 -9.97
N ARG A 72 -6.24 5.34 -10.86
CA ARG A 72 -5.00 6.11 -10.66
C ARG A 72 -5.26 7.56 -10.24
N GLU A 73 -6.23 8.21 -10.87
CA GLU A 73 -6.58 9.61 -10.63
C GLU A 73 -7.11 9.83 -9.22
N GLU A 74 -7.90 8.89 -8.70
CA GLU A 74 -8.35 8.94 -7.31
C GLU A 74 -7.20 8.66 -6.36
N LEU A 75 -6.30 7.74 -6.71
CA LEU A 75 -5.18 7.35 -5.86
C LEU A 75 -4.09 8.43 -5.71
N VAL A 76 -4.11 9.50 -6.51
CA VAL A 76 -3.09 10.57 -6.51
C VAL A 76 -2.77 11.11 -5.12
N GLU A 77 -3.78 11.27 -4.26
CA GLU A 77 -3.59 11.82 -2.92
C GLU A 77 -2.84 10.88 -1.97
N TRP A 78 -2.85 9.58 -2.27
CA TRP A 78 -2.20 8.53 -1.50
C TRP A 78 -0.85 8.12 -2.09
N ILE A 79 -0.56 8.52 -3.33
CA ILE A 79 0.75 8.30 -3.95
C ILE A 79 1.78 9.20 -3.28
N GLY A 80 2.86 8.60 -2.78
CA GLY A 80 3.95 9.34 -2.15
C GLY A 80 5.22 8.51 -2.01
N ALA A 81 6.26 9.08 -1.40
CA ALA A 81 7.53 8.37 -1.20
C ALA A 81 7.40 7.24 -0.16
N ARG A 82 8.12 6.14 -0.37
CA ARG A 82 8.26 5.05 0.60
C ARG A 82 8.67 5.57 1.97
N ALA A 83 8.16 4.94 3.02
CA ALA A 83 8.37 5.31 4.41
C ALA A 83 7.73 6.65 4.84
N SER A 84 6.89 7.24 4.00
CA SER A 84 5.99 8.32 4.40
C SER A 84 4.90 7.81 5.35
N ALA A 85 4.19 8.72 6.03
CA ALA A 85 3.10 8.35 6.92
C ALA A 85 1.81 7.93 6.18
N GLY A 86 1.65 8.36 4.93
CA GLY A 86 0.42 8.19 4.16
C GLY A 86 -0.71 9.14 4.59
N ARG A 87 -1.87 8.97 3.96
CA ARG A 87 -3.10 9.74 4.18
C ARG A 87 -4.22 8.84 4.69
N MET A 88 -5.26 9.43 5.27
CA MET A 88 -6.46 8.70 5.72
C MET A 88 -6.99 7.81 4.59
N VAL A 89 -7.28 6.53 4.84
CA VAL A 89 -7.86 5.64 3.81
C VAL A 89 -9.09 6.28 3.16
N PRO A 90 -9.29 6.08 1.85
CA PRO A 90 -10.51 6.51 1.17
C PRO A 90 -11.73 5.85 1.82
N LYS A 91 -12.83 6.60 1.89
CA LYS A 91 -14.14 6.12 2.35
C LYS A 91 -14.90 5.40 1.24
#